data_AF-A0AAD7I1D2-F1
#
_entry.id   AF-A0AAD7I1D2-F1
#
_cell.length_a   1.000
_cell.length_b   1.000
_cell.length_c   1.000
_cell.angle_alpha   90.00
_cell.angle_beta   90.00
_cell.angle_gamma   90.00
#
_symmetry.space_group_name_H-M   'P 1'
#
loop_
_entity.id
_entity.type
_entity.pdbx_description
1 polymer ?
#
loop_
_entity_poly.entity_id
_entity_poly.type
_entity_poly.pdbx_seq_one_letter_code
_entity_poly.pdbx_strand_id
1 'polypeptide(L)'
;MRDANRKKVLEAPSRAVFWKEIKRLADPKPAPISVTADELKEVFEKRLNPPEVLPPQFDSAQHKINKILSLMPDQTEDTTPEGFFTHAWTENDMGRLKNHIRNHSLDSTPGEDQASYKDLLEIPNEDLALLANQCVKEGDGPCFLKALSMLIHWRIADWAEARGLIPPWQNAFRQGYRTNNNPFILRCAKEWARAHGYTLYVAAIDATNAFRSTDQPTLWLKLFRLGMGGAIFD
;
A
#
# COMPACT_ATOMS: atom_id res chain seq x y z
N MET A 1 -42.23 -7.98 1.92
CA MET A 1 -40.75 -7.84 2.00
C MET A 1 -40.13 -7.34 0.69
N ARG A 2 -40.53 -7.86 -0.49
CA ARG A 2 -40.04 -7.39 -1.81
C ARG A 2 -40.33 -5.91 -2.10
N ASP A 3 -41.54 -5.41 -1.82
CA ASP A 3 -41.91 -4.02 -2.12
C ASP A 3 -41.16 -2.99 -1.27
N ALA A 4 -40.93 -3.30 0.01
CA ALA A 4 -40.12 -2.45 0.89
C ALA A 4 -38.65 -2.38 0.44
N ASN A 5 -38.09 -3.49 -0.03
CA ASN A 5 -36.72 -3.52 -0.57
C ASN A 5 -36.62 -2.77 -1.90
N ARG A 6 -37.61 -2.93 -2.79
CA ARG A 6 -37.70 -2.19 -4.05
C ARG A 6 -37.78 -0.68 -3.80
N LYS A 7 -38.60 -0.25 -2.84
CA LYS A 7 -38.73 1.16 -2.43
C LYS A 7 -37.39 1.73 -1.96
N LYS A 8 -36.65 1.01 -1.10
CA LYS A 8 -35.32 1.43 -0.61
C LYS A 8 -34.28 1.61 -1.72
N VAL A 9 -34.33 0.78 -2.76
CA VAL A 9 -33.42 0.89 -3.92
C VAL A 9 -33.81 2.06 -4.81
N LEU A 10 -35.11 2.23 -5.12
CA LEU A 10 -35.59 3.28 -6.03
C LEU A 10 -35.55 4.68 -5.41
N GLU A 11 -35.72 4.78 -4.09
CA GLU A 11 -35.71 6.04 -3.34
C GLU A 11 -34.34 6.34 -2.72
N ALA A 12 -33.28 5.66 -3.16
CA ALA A 12 -31.95 5.90 -2.62
C ALA A 12 -31.50 7.34 -2.90
N PRO A 13 -31.15 8.15 -1.87
CA PRO A 13 -30.83 9.56 -2.03
C PRO A 13 -29.48 9.82 -2.71
N SER A 14 -28.67 8.77 -2.91
CA SER A 14 -27.41 8.85 -3.63
C SER A 14 -27.04 7.52 -4.28
N ARG A 15 -26.14 7.59 -5.27
CA ARG A 15 -25.59 6.42 -5.94
C ARG A 15 -24.87 5.47 -4.97
N ALA A 16 -24.26 6.00 -3.91
CA ALA A 16 -23.61 5.18 -2.88
C ALA A 16 -24.63 4.37 -2.07
N VAL A 17 -25.74 5.01 -1.65
CA VAL A 17 -26.82 4.33 -0.91
C VAL A 17 -27.52 3.29 -1.78
N PHE A 18 -27.73 3.60 -3.07
CA PHE A 18 -28.27 2.66 -4.05
C PHE A 18 -27.45 1.37 -4.10
N TRP A 19 -26.12 1.49 -4.31
CA TRP A 19 -25.25 0.33 -4.40
C TRP A 19 -25.13 -0.43 -3.08
N LYS A 20 -25.19 0.27 -1.93
CA LYS A 20 -25.20 -0.37 -0.62
C LYS A 20 -26.43 -1.26 -0.43
N GLU A 21 -27.62 -0.79 -0.81
CA GLU A 21 -28.85 -1.58 -0.73
C GLU A 21 -28.86 -2.74 -1.73
N ILE A 22 -28.38 -2.54 -2.96
CA ILE A 22 -28.23 -3.63 -3.93
C ILE A 22 -27.31 -4.73 -3.39
N LYS A 23 -26.13 -4.37 -2.86
CA LYS A 23 -25.20 -5.33 -2.24
C LYS A 23 -25.84 -6.08 -1.07
N ARG A 24 -26.54 -5.37 -0.17
CA ARG A 24 -27.25 -6.01 0.96
C ARG A 24 -28.29 -7.05 0.51
N LEU A 25 -28.89 -6.86 -0.66
CA LEU A 25 -29.93 -7.75 -1.20
C LEU A 25 -29.38 -8.89 -2.05
N ALA A 26 -28.30 -8.64 -2.79
CA ALA A 26 -27.73 -9.57 -3.76
C ALA A 26 -26.59 -10.41 -3.17
N ASP A 27 -25.81 -9.85 -2.25
CA ASP A 27 -24.67 -10.54 -1.68
C ASP A 27 -25.17 -11.61 -0.69
N PRO A 28 -24.62 -12.84 -0.74
CA PRO A 28 -24.91 -13.84 0.26
C PRO A 28 -24.59 -13.28 1.66
N LYS A 29 -25.44 -13.59 2.65
CA LYS A 29 -25.17 -13.19 4.03
C LYS A 29 -23.79 -13.71 4.42
N PRO A 30 -22.93 -12.89 5.05
CA PRO A 30 -21.64 -13.35 5.52
C PRO A 30 -21.86 -14.58 6.40
N ALA A 31 -21.24 -15.70 6.03
CA ALA A 31 -21.22 -16.85 6.90
C ALA A 31 -20.54 -16.44 8.22
N PRO A 32 -21.04 -16.90 9.38
CA PRO A 32 -20.29 -16.73 10.62
C PRO A 32 -18.88 -17.28 10.42
N ILE A 33 -17.87 -16.53 10.88
CA ILE A 33 -16.47 -16.94 10.78
C ILE A 33 -16.36 -18.28 11.54
N SER A 34 -16.15 -19.35 10.79
CA SER A 34 -16.17 -20.72 11.32
C SER A 34 -14.81 -21.18 11.83
N VAL A 35 -13.83 -20.27 11.86
CA VAL A 35 -12.45 -20.54 12.25
C VAL A 35 -12.06 -19.60 13.38
N THR A 36 -11.47 -20.17 14.42
CA THR A 36 -10.91 -19.46 15.57
C THR A 36 -9.61 -18.76 15.18
N ALA A 37 -9.18 -17.79 15.99
CA ALA A 37 -7.89 -17.12 15.80
C ALA A 37 -6.71 -18.11 15.88
N ASP A 38 -6.82 -19.14 16.73
CA ASP A 38 -5.80 -20.18 16.88
C ASP A 38 -5.73 -21.10 15.65
N GLU A 39 -6.86 -21.46 15.04
CA GLU A 39 -6.88 -22.22 13.78
C GLU A 39 -6.30 -21.41 12.62
N LEU A 40 -6.51 -20.09 12.63
CA LEU A 40 -5.90 -19.19 11.66
C LEU A 40 -4.40 -19.01 11.91
N LYS A 41 -3.91 -19.14 13.15
CA LYS A 41 -2.51 -18.96 13.52
C LYS A 41 -1.58 -19.88 12.73
N GLU A 42 -1.87 -21.17 12.62
CA GLU A 42 -1.02 -22.12 11.90
C GLU A 42 -0.90 -21.76 10.40
N VAL A 43 -2.02 -21.36 9.79
CA VAL A 43 -2.06 -20.89 8.40
C VAL A 43 -1.29 -19.59 8.25
N PHE A 44 -1.42 -18.68 9.21
CA PHE A 44 -0.74 -17.39 9.20
C PHE A 44 0.76 -17.53 9.42
N GLU A 45 1.22 -18.31 10.40
CA GLU A 45 2.64 -18.55 10.68
C GLU A 45 3.37 -19.13 9.46
N LYS A 46 2.81 -20.17 8.84
CA LYS A 46 3.37 -20.75 7.60
C LYS A 46 3.45 -19.76 6.45
N ARG A 47 2.53 -18.79 6.41
CA ARG A 47 2.51 -17.76 5.36
C ARG A 47 3.37 -16.54 5.72
N LEU A 48 3.59 -16.25 6.99
CA LEU A 48 4.32 -15.08 7.49
C LEU A 48 5.84 -15.29 7.47
N ASN A 49 6.29 -16.53 7.64
CA ASN A 49 7.71 -16.84 7.67
C ASN A 49 8.25 -17.16 6.27
N PRO A 50 9.44 -16.65 5.89
CA PRO A 50 10.13 -17.07 4.68
C PRO A 50 10.30 -18.60 4.65
N PRO A 51 10.28 -19.24 3.47
CA PRO A 51 10.50 -20.68 3.39
C PRO A 51 11.92 -21.02 3.85
N GLU A 52 12.05 -22.05 4.71
CA GLU A 52 13.36 -22.51 5.21
C GLU A 52 14.30 -22.93 4.07
N VAL A 53 13.73 -23.46 2.98
CA VAL A 53 14.44 -23.84 1.77
C VAL A 53 13.86 -23.04 0.60
N LEU A 54 14.72 -22.28 -0.08
CA LEU A 54 14.31 -21.55 -1.26
C LEU A 54 13.83 -22.52 -2.36
N PRO A 55 12.71 -22.24 -3.04
CA PRO A 55 12.26 -23.06 -4.14
C PRO A 55 13.31 -23.12 -5.27
N PRO A 56 13.43 -24.24 -6.02
CA PRO A 56 14.48 -24.42 -7.04
C PRO A 56 14.50 -23.36 -8.14
N GLN A 57 13.36 -22.72 -8.41
CA GLN A 57 13.24 -21.64 -9.38
C GLN A 57 13.88 -20.32 -8.93
N PHE A 58 14.27 -20.19 -7.66
CA PHE A 58 14.98 -19.01 -7.15
C PHE A 58 16.49 -19.18 -7.33
N ASP A 59 17.15 -18.10 -7.73
CA ASP A 59 18.61 -18.05 -7.77
C ASP A 59 19.17 -17.96 -6.34
N SER A 60 19.51 -19.11 -5.78
CA SER A 60 20.08 -19.22 -4.45
C SER A 60 21.44 -18.53 -4.31
N ALA A 61 22.21 -18.38 -5.38
CA ALA A 61 23.49 -17.68 -5.37
C ALA A 61 23.25 -16.17 -5.28
N GLN A 62 22.37 -15.63 -6.12
CA GLN A 62 21.99 -14.22 -6.07
C GLN A 62 21.36 -13.85 -4.72
N HIS A 63 20.51 -14.72 -4.16
CA HIS A 63 19.92 -14.49 -2.83
C HIS A 63 21.00 -14.36 -1.74
N LYS A 64 22.01 -15.23 -1.73
CA LYS A 64 23.14 -15.14 -0.79
C LYS A 64 23.96 -13.87 -1.00
N ILE A 65 24.22 -13.52 -2.27
CA ILE A 65 24.95 -12.29 -2.62
C ILE A 65 24.19 -11.06 -2.13
N ASN A 66 22.88 -10.99 -2.35
CA ASN A 66 22.06 -9.86 -1.91
C ASN A 66 22.11 -9.68 -0.40
N LYS A 67 22.10 -10.79 0.38
CA LYS A 67 22.23 -10.73 1.84
C LYS A 67 23.59 -10.19 2.31
N ILE A 68 24.66 -10.42 1.54
CA ILE A 68 25.99 -9.87 1.84
C ILE A 68 26.05 -8.40 1.42
N LEU A 69 25.54 -8.07 0.22
CA LEU A 69 25.57 -6.72 -0.33
C LEU A 69 24.58 -5.77 0.34
N SER A 70 23.56 -6.29 1.03
CA SER A 70 22.63 -5.51 1.84
C SER A 70 23.23 -5.05 3.18
N LEU A 71 24.51 -5.36 3.45
CA LEU A 71 25.26 -4.74 4.54
C LEU A 71 25.54 -3.29 4.15
N MET A 72 24.52 -2.46 4.31
CA MET A 72 24.56 -1.02 4.10
C MET A 72 25.26 -0.36 5.30
N PRO A 73 25.84 0.84 5.13
CA PRO A 73 26.36 1.60 6.27
C PRO A 73 25.22 1.90 7.26
N ASP A 74 25.57 2.07 8.54
CA ASP A 74 24.59 2.38 9.61
C ASP A 74 23.82 3.69 9.36
N GLN A 75 24.39 4.60 8.55
CA GLN A 75 23.75 5.82 8.08
C GLN A 75 24.00 5.98 6.59
N THR A 76 22.94 6.26 5.85
CA THR A 76 23.01 6.53 4.41
C THR A 76 22.81 8.01 4.11
N GLU A 77 23.34 8.46 2.97
CA GLU A 77 23.17 9.84 2.51
C GLU A 77 22.05 9.91 1.47
N ASP A 78 21.14 10.86 1.64
CA ASP A 78 20.18 11.21 0.58
C ASP A 78 20.88 12.00 -0.51
N THR A 79 21.12 11.33 -1.65
CA THR A 79 21.77 11.93 -2.81
C THR A 79 20.79 12.60 -3.77
N THR A 80 19.49 12.65 -3.44
CA THR A 80 18.49 13.30 -4.28
C THR A 80 18.57 14.83 -4.15
N PRO A 81 18.60 15.60 -5.25
CA PRO A 81 18.64 17.07 -5.18
C PRO A 81 17.45 17.69 -4.43
N GLU A 82 16.31 17.01 -4.43
CA GLU A 82 15.08 17.43 -3.75
C GLU A 82 15.10 17.10 -2.24
N GLY A 83 16.05 16.26 -1.79
CA GLY A 83 16.16 15.82 -0.41
C GLY A 83 14.96 15.01 0.07
N PHE A 84 14.39 14.15 -0.78
CA PHE A 84 13.14 13.41 -0.51
C PHE A 84 13.13 12.68 0.85
N PHE A 85 14.28 12.19 1.29
CA PHE A 85 14.43 11.32 2.46
C PHE A 85 15.11 12.00 3.65
N THR A 86 15.67 13.20 3.47
CA THR A 86 16.36 13.96 4.53
C THR A 86 15.60 15.20 4.99
N HIS A 87 14.75 15.81 4.17
CA HIS A 87 14.03 17.02 4.61
C HIS A 87 13.09 16.72 5.79
N ALA A 88 12.91 17.67 6.71
CA ALA A 88 11.96 17.52 7.82
C ALA A 88 10.51 17.69 7.32
N TRP A 89 9.56 16.96 7.89
CA TRP A 89 8.14 17.27 7.68
C TRP A 89 7.77 18.58 8.36
N THR A 90 6.86 19.29 7.71
CA THR A 90 6.37 20.61 8.10
C THR A 90 4.92 20.56 8.60
N GLU A 91 4.45 21.65 9.17
CA GLU A 91 3.02 21.82 9.50
C GLU A 91 2.10 21.65 8.29
N ASN A 92 2.57 21.99 7.09
CA ASN A 92 1.80 21.87 5.86
C ASN A 92 1.63 20.39 5.48
N ASP A 93 2.66 19.56 5.69
CA ASP A 93 2.58 18.12 5.50
C ASP A 93 1.56 17.49 6.45
N MET A 94 1.53 17.94 7.71
CA MET A 94 0.52 17.50 8.69
C MET A 94 -0.89 17.99 8.31
N GLY A 95 -1.01 19.21 7.77
CA GLY A 95 -2.27 19.71 7.21
C GLY A 95 -2.79 18.83 6.07
N ARG A 96 -1.91 18.43 5.14
CA ARG A 96 -2.21 17.50 4.04
C ARG A 96 -2.62 16.13 4.58
N LEU A 97 -1.90 15.59 5.55
CA LEU A 97 -2.19 14.34 6.25
C LEU A 97 -3.59 14.35 6.87
N LYS A 98 -3.91 15.36 7.67
CA LYS A 98 -5.23 15.48 8.31
C LYS A 98 -6.35 15.63 7.29
N ASN A 99 -6.13 16.41 6.23
CA ASN A 99 -7.12 16.53 5.15
C ASN A 99 -7.36 15.18 4.45
N HIS A 100 -6.30 14.40 4.20
CA HIS A 100 -6.43 13.05 3.66
C HIS A 100 -7.28 12.15 4.57
N ILE A 101 -6.97 12.12 5.86
CA ILE A 101 -7.69 11.32 6.87
C ILE A 101 -9.18 11.66 6.88
N ARG A 102 -9.53 12.96 6.93
CA ARG A 102 -10.93 13.43 6.92
C ARG A 102 -11.71 12.97 5.68
N ASN A 103 -11.04 12.88 4.54
CA ASN A 103 -11.68 12.54 3.27
C ASN A 103 -11.84 11.04 3.01
N HIS A 104 -11.09 10.17 3.70
CA HIS A 104 -11.02 8.75 3.34
C HIS A 104 -11.62 7.79 4.36
N SER A 105 -11.40 7.97 5.67
CA SER A 105 -12.13 7.21 6.70
C SER A 105 -11.74 7.65 8.11
N LEU A 106 -12.67 8.25 8.87
CA LEU A 106 -12.49 8.53 10.30
C LEU A 106 -12.68 7.30 11.18
N ASP A 107 -13.34 6.26 10.66
CA ASP A 107 -13.71 5.05 11.39
C ASP A 107 -12.67 3.93 11.22
N SER A 108 -11.42 4.29 10.98
CA SER A 108 -10.32 3.33 10.97
C SER A 108 -10.21 2.68 12.35
N THR A 109 -10.06 1.36 12.39
CA THR A 109 -9.72 0.64 13.62
C THR A 109 -8.38 1.17 14.16
N PRO A 110 -8.28 1.46 15.47
CA PRO A 110 -7.03 1.83 16.12
C PRO A 110 -5.96 0.73 16.03
N GLY A 111 -4.70 1.13 16.20
CA GLY A 111 -3.55 0.22 16.31
C GLY A 111 -3.47 -0.46 17.67
N GLU A 112 -2.33 -1.08 17.96
CA GLU A 112 -2.03 -1.69 19.27
C GLU A 112 -2.05 -0.63 20.39
N ASP A 113 -1.53 0.56 20.08
CA ASP A 113 -1.53 1.76 20.93
C ASP A 113 -2.93 2.34 21.23
N GLN A 114 -3.99 1.79 20.61
CA GLN A 114 -5.36 2.30 20.68
C GLN A 114 -5.53 3.75 20.19
N ALA A 115 -4.52 4.33 19.55
CA ALA A 115 -4.61 5.66 18.99
C ALA A 115 -5.47 5.63 17.72
N SER A 116 -6.53 6.44 17.72
CA SER A 116 -7.43 6.58 16.59
C SER A 116 -7.06 7.78 15.73
N TYR A 117 -7.63 7.83 14.53
CA TYR A 117 -7.54 9.02 13.69
C TYR A 117 -8.21 10.25 14.29
N LYS A 118 -9.13 10.10 15.26
CA LYS A 118 -9.73 11.25 15.94
C LYS A 118 -8.70 11.93 16.83
N ASP A 119 -7.95 11.14 17.58
CA ASP A 119 -6.88 11.64 18.47
C ASP A 119 -5.83 12.39 17.65
N LEU A 120 -5.38 11.82 16.53
CA LEU A 120 -4.49 12.49 15.56
C LEU A 120 -5.03 13.83 15.03
N LEU A 121 -6.34 13.95 14.82
CA LEU A 121 -6.92 15.17 14.29
C LEU A 121 -6.93 16.30 15.31
N GLU A 122 -6.91 15.99 16.60
CA GLU A 122 -6.92 16.93 17.71
C GLU A 122 -5.52 17.52 17.99
N ILE A 123 -4.45 16.75 17.81
CA ILE A 123 -3.07 17.19 18.06
C ILE A 123 -2.67 18.31 17.09
N PRO A 124 -2.14 19.47 17.52
CA PRO A 124 -1.67 20.52 16.62
C PRO A 124 -0.72 20.05 15.51
N ASN A 125 -0.75 20.71 14.35
CA ASN A 125 0.08 20.32 13.21
C ASN A 125 1.58 20.45 13.51
N GLU A 126 1.98 21.47 14.29
CA GLU A 126 3.35 21.70 14.72
C GLU A 126 3.87 20.55 15.60
N ASP A 127 3.06 20.11 16.57
CA ASP A 127 3.39 19.02 17.48
C ASP A 127 3.51 17.68 16.73
N LEU A 128 2.61 17.41 15.78
CA LEU A 128 2.69 16.23 14.93
C LEU A 128 3.94 16.24 14.04
N ALA A 129 4.32 17.40 13.51
CA ALA A 129 5.53 17.52 12.70
C ALA A 129 6.77 17.29 13.55
N LEU A 130 6.84 17.90 14.74
CA LEU A 130 7.93 17.68 15.70
C LEU A 130 8.07 16.18 16.01
N LEU A 131 6.97 15.54 16.39
CA LEU A 131 6.95 14.14 16.78
C LEU A 131 7.33 13.21 15.64
N ALA A 132 6.80 13.42 14.43
CA ALA A 132 7.17 12.63 13.25
C ALA A 132 8.67 12.73 12.93
N ASN A 133 9.23 13.94 12.98
CA ASN A 133 10.66 14.16 12.74
C ASN A 133 11.53 13.53 13.84
N GLN A 134 11.09 13.58 15.09
CA GLN A 134 11.80 12.95 16.20
C GLN A 134 11.83 11.43 16.06
N CYS A 135 10.70 10.80 15.71
CA CYS A 135 10.62 9.35 15.51
C CYS A 135 11.59 8.87 14.41
N VAL A 136 11.66 9.57 13.27
CA VAL A 136 12.61 9.23 12.21
C VAL A 136 14.06 9.43 12.65
N LYS A 137 14.35 10.50 13.39
CA LYS A 137 15.72 10.75 13.88
C LYS A 137 16.20 9.70 14.88
N GLU A 138 15.29 9.20 15.72
CA GLU A 138 15.61 8.25 16.79
C GLU A 138 15.46 6.79 16.35
N GLY A 139 14.91 6.54 15.16
CA GLY A 139 14.58 5.19 14.67
C GLY A 139 13.48 4.51 15.49
N ASP A 140 12.63 5.28 16.15
CA ASP A 140 11.57 4.78 17.04
C ASP A 140 10.20 4.80 16.35
N GLY A 141 9.36 3.82 16.71
CA GLY A 141 8.01 3.68 16.18
C GLY A 141 7.05 4.67 16.85
N PRO A 142 6.40 5.60 16.14
CA PRO A 142 5.45 6.51 16.76
C PRO A 142 4.18 5.78 17.21
N CYS A 143 3.48 6.36 18.20
CA CYS A 143 2.09 6.04 18.58
C CYS A 143 1.04 6.35 17.49
N PHE A 144 1.48 6.59 16.26
CA PHE A 144 0.64 6.78 15.07
C PHE A 144 1.32 6.19 13.83
N LEU A 145 1.93 5.02 13.96
CA LEU A 145 2.68 4.34 12.89
C LEU A 145 2.00 4.39 11.52
N LYS A 146 0.66 4.25 11.49
CA LYS A 146 -0.12 4.32 10.25
C LYS A 146 -0.05 5.68 9.55
N ALA A 147 -0.11 6.78 10.31
CA ALA A 147 -0.02 8.12 9.76
C ALA A 147 1.43 8.45 9.33
N LEU A 148 2.43 8.02 10.09
CA LEU A 148 3.84 8.16 9.68
C LEU A 148 4.14 7.35 8.41
N SER A 149 3.65 6.11 8.34
CA SER A 149 3.79 5.24 7.15
C SER A 149 3.19 5.89 5.91
N MET A 150 2.10 6.65 6.06
CA MET A 150 1.49 7.38 4.95
C MET A 150 2.34 8.56 4.48
N LEU A 151 2.96 9.29 5.40
CA LEU A 151 3.91 10.37 5.08
C LEU A 151 5.15 9.83 4.35
N ILE A 152 5.72 8.73 4.85
CA ILE A 152 6.84 8.03 4.22
C ILE A 152 6.43 7.54 2.83
N HIS A 153 5.26 6.92 2.71
CA HIS A 153 4.72 6.46 1.43
C HIS A 153 4.62 7.59 0.40
N TRP A 154 4.12 8.78 0.79
CA TRP A 154 4.04 9.92 -0.12
C TRP A 154 5.41 10.37 -0.61
N ARG A 155 6.42 10.42 0.28
CA ARG A 155 7.79 10.76 -0.14
C ARG A 155 8.38 9.74 -1.11
N ILE A 156 8.21 8.46 -0.83
CA ILE A 156 8.67 7.39 -1.73
C ILE A 156 7.94 7.46 -3.07
N ALA A 157 6.64 7.75 -3.07
CA ALA A 157 5.85 7.89 -4.29
C ALA A 157 6.28 9.10 -5.12
N ASP A 158 6.44 10.26 -4.48
CA ASP A 158 6.86 11.50 -5.14
C ASP A 158 8.28 11.34 -5.71
N TRP A 159 9.20 10.70 -4.98
CA TRP A 159 10.53 10.32 -5.47
C TRP A 159 10.46 9.37 -6.68
N ALA A 160 9.69 8.30 -6.59
CA ALA A 160 9.60 7.29 -7.64
C ALA A 160 9.00 7.87 -8.93
N GLU A 161 8.03 8.79 -8.83
CA GLU A 161 7.50 9.55 -9.97
C GLU A 161 8.53 10.52 -10.55
N ALA A 162 9.17 11.34 -9.70
CA ALA A 162 10.16 12.33 -10.14
C ALA A 162 11.36 11.68 -10.86
N ARG A 163 11.70 10.44 -10.50
CA ARG A 163 12.76 9.64 -11.11
C ARG A 163 12.30 8.75 -12.27
N GLY A 164 11.01 8.73 -12.58
CA GLY A 164 10.46 7.87 -13.63
C GLY A 164 10.62 6.37 -13.36
N LEU A 165 10.69 5.98 -12.08
CA LEU A 165 10.87 4.58 -11.66
C LEU A 165 9.58 3.77 -11.80
N ILE A 166 8.43 4.45 -11.81
CA ILE A 166 7.12 3.82 -12.00
C ILE A 166 6.83 3.74 -13.51
N PRO A 167 6.70 2.54 -14.09
CA PRO A 167 6.40 2.40 -15.50
C PRO A 167 5.02 2.99 -15.83
N PRO A 168 4.82 3.56 -17.04
CA PRO A 168 3.57 4.22 -17.41
C PRO A 168 2.36 3.27 -17.45
N TRP A 169 2.58 1.95 -17.56
CA TRP A 169 1.53 0.93 -17.54
C TRP A 169 1.17 0.42 -16.14
N GLN A 170 1.87 0.86 -15.09
CA GLN A 170 1.54 0.49 -13.72
C GLN A 170 0.35 1.32 -13.19
N ASN A 171 -0.80 0.66 -13.04
CA ASN A 171 -2.05 1.30 -12.60
C ASN A 171 -2.39 1.07 -11.12
N ALA A 172 -1.92 -0.03 -10.52
CA ALA A 172 -2.26 -0.37 -9.14
C ALA A 172 -1.51 0.54 -8.14
N PHE A 173 -2.20 0.90 -7.05
CA PHE A 173 -1.68 1.72 -5.94
C PHE A 173 -1.11 3.09 -6.36
N ARG A 174 -1.47 3.58 -7.55
CA ARG A 174 -1.04 4.87 -8.09
C ARG A 174 -2.18 5.87 -8.05
N GLN A 175 -1.94 7.05 -7.50
CA GLN A 175 -2.97 8.10 -7.42
C GLN A 175 -3.47 8.48 -8.82
N GLY A 176 -4.79 8.62 -8.97
CA GLY A 176 -5.43 8.95 -10.25
C GLY A 176 -5.70 7.76 -11.17
N TYR A 177 -5.11 6.59 -10.90
CA TYR A 177 -5.37 5.36 -11.66
C TYR A 177 -6.43 4.50 -10.96
N ARG A 178 -7.27 3.85 -11.77
CA ARG A 178 -8.37 3.01 -11.27
C ARG A 178 -8.24 1.59 -11.80
N THR A 179 -8.78 0.63 -11.05
CA THR A 179 -8.83 -0.78 -11.44
C THR A 179 -9.45 -0.97 -12.83
N ASN A 180 -10.41 -0.12 -13.21
CA ASN A 180 -11.10 -0.17 -14.51
C ASN A 180 -10.21 0.15 -15.71
N ASN A 181 -9.06 0.79 -15.52
CA ASN A 181 -8.14 1.14 -16.60
C ASN A 181 -7.57 -0.14 -17.24
N ASN A 182 -7.21 -1.15 -16.44
CA ASN A 182 -6.61 -2.39 -16.93
C ASN A 182 -7.57 -3.21 -17.83
N PRO A 183 -8.83 -3.51 -17.41
CA PRO A 183 -9.79 -4.17 -18.29
C PRO A 183 -10.11 -3.37 -19.55
N PHE A 184 -10.12 -2.04 -19.48
CA PHE A 184 -10.34 -1.20 -20.65
C PHE A 184 -9.22 -1.36 -21.68
N ILE A 185 -7.96 -1.29 -21.25
CA ILE A 185 -6.79 -1.51 -22.12
C ILE A 185 -6.85 -2.89 -22.78
N LEU A 186 -7.13 -3.94 -21.98
CA LEU A 186 -7.24 -5.30 -22.49
C LEU A 186 -8.37 -5.45 -23.53
N ARG A 187 -9.51 -4.79 -23.28
CA ARG A 187 -10.64 -4.77 -24.23
C ARG A 187 -10.23 -4.11 -25.55
N CYS A 188 -9.59 -2.94 -25.49
CA CYS A 188 -9.11 -2.25 -26.69
C CYS A 188 -8.11 -3.10 -27.48
N ALA A 189 -7.15 -3.75 -26.81
CA ALA A 189 -6.19 -4.65 -27.46
C ALA A 189 -6.88 -5.83 -28.15
N LYS A 190 -7.90 -6.42 -27.51
CA LYS A 190 -8.70 -7.51 -28.09
C LYS A 190 -9.49 -7.06 -29.33
N GLU A 191 -10.15 -5.91 -29.26
CA GLU A 191 -10.91 -5.37 -30.38
C GLU A 191 -10.00 -5.02 -31.56
N TRP A 192 -8.84 -4.43 -31.29
CA TRP A 192 -7.83 -4.12 -32.30
C TRP A 192 -7.27 -5.38 -32.99
N ALA A 193 -6.89 -6.40 -32.22
CA ALA A 193 -6.37 -7.66 -32.77
C ALA A 193 -7.41 -8.34 -33.67
N ARG A 194 -8.68 -8.38 -33.23
CA ARG A 194 -9.79 -8.92 -34.01
C ARG A 194 -10.00 -8.17 -35.33
N ALA A 195 -9.90 -6.84 -35.32
CA ALA A 195 -10.08 -6.03 -36.53
C ALA A 195 -8.99 -6.29 -37.59
N HIS A 196 -7.80 -6.71 -37.17
CA HIS A 196 -6.66 -6.98 -38.06
C HIS A 196 -6.46 -8.47 -38.37
N GLY A 197 -7.35 -9.35 -37.87
CA GLY A 197 -7.19 -10.80 -38.04
C GLY A 197 -6.03 -11.40 -37.26
N TYR A 198 -5.53 -10.72 -36.23
CA TYR A 198 -4.45 -11.21 -35.37
C TYR A 198 -4.99 -11.99 -34.18
N THR A 199 -4.21 -12.96 -33.70
CA THR A 199 -4.47 -13.65 -32.43
C THR A 199 -3.76 -12.91 -31.29
N LEU A 200 -4.52 -12.47 -30.29
CA LEU A 200 -3.98 -11.86 -29.08
C LEU A 200 -3.73 -12.96 -28.03
N TYR A 201 -2.46 -13.14 -27.65
CA TYR A 201 -2.07 -14.00 -26.53
C TYR A 201 -1.92 -13.18 -25.25
N VAL A 202 -2.45 -13.69 -24.14
CA VAL A 202 -2.43 -13.01 -22.83
C VAL A 202 -1.90 -13.98 -21.78
N ALA A 203 -0.90 -13.55 -21.01
CA ALA A 203 -0.43 -14.26 -19.83
C ALA A 203 -1.04 -13.63 -18.58
N ALA A 204 -1.76 -14.41 -17.78
CA ALA A 204 -2.20 -14.02 -16.45
C ALA A 204 -1.20 -14.54 -15.43
N ILE A 205 -0.40 -13.63 -14.87
CA ILE A 205 0.65 -13.95 -13.90
C ILE A 205 0.24 -13.33 -12.56
N ASP A 206 0.27 -14.11 -11.50
CA ASP A 206 -0.02 -13.66 -10.14
C ASP A 206 1.07 -14.10 -9.17
N ALA A 207 1.39 -13.24 -8.22
CA ALA A 207 2.40 -13.49 -7.20
C ALA A 207 1.71 -13.92 -5.90
N THR A 208 1.90 -15.18 -5.51
CA THR A 208 1.33 -15.69 -4.25
C THR A 208 2.06 -15.07 -3.06
N ASN A 209 1.30 -14.47 -2.13
CA ASN A 209 1.82 -13.89 -0.88
C ASN A 209 2.89 -12.79 -1.07
N ALA A 210 2.81 -11.98 -2.13
CA ALA A 210 3.84 -11.01 -2.54
C ALA A 210 4.50 -10.22 -1.38
N PHE A 211 3.72 -9.62 -0.48
CA PHE A 211 4.26 -8.86 0.66
C PHE A 211 5.08 -9.72 1.63
N ARG A 212 4.67 -10.97 1.86
CA ARG A 212 5.32 -11.88 2.81
C ARG A 212 6.49 -12.61 2.19
N SER A 213 6.43 -12.88 0.88
CA SER A 213 7.49 -13.53 0.12
C SER A 213 8.56 -12.55 -0.39
N THR A 214 8.48 -11.27 -0.03
CA THR A 214 9.48 -10.27 -0.42
C THR A 214 10.74 -10.47 0.41
N ASP A 215 11.86 -10.76 -0.27
CA ASP A 215 13.17 -10.79 0.37
C ASP A 215 13.59 -9.36 0.73
N GLN A 216 13.53 -9.03 2.02
CA GLN A 216 13.83 -7.68 2.52
C GLN A 216 15.25 -7.22 2.18
N PRO A 217 16.32 -8.03 2.35
CA PRO A 217 17.67 -7.66 1.91
C PRO A 217 17.74 -7.22 0.45
N THR A 218 17.11 -7.99 -0.45
CA THR A 218 17.04 -7.65 -1.88
C THR A 218 16.25 -6.36 -2.12
N LEU A 219 15.12 -6.16 -1.43
CA LEU A 219 14.32 -4.95 -1.55
C LEU A 219 15.12 -3.71 -1.14
N TRP A 220 15.71 -3.73 0.05
CA TRP A 220 16.50 -2.62 0.59
C TRP A 220 17.70 -2.30 -0.30
N LEU A 221 18.46 -3.32 -0.71
CA LEU A 221 19.58 -3.15 -1.64
C LEU A 221 19.13 -2.55 -2.98
N LYS A 222 17.96 -2.94 -3.49
CA LYS A 222 17.41 -2.39 -4.73
C LYS A 222 17.01 -0.93 -4.57
N LEU A 223 16.33 -0.57 -3.48
CA LEU A 223 15.96 0.82 -3.19
C LEU A 223 17.19 1.70 -3.03
N PHE A 224 18.20 1.23 -2.28
CA PHE A 224 19.48 1.91 -2.12
C PHE A 224 20.17 2.18 -3.47
N ARG A 225 20.27 1.15 -4.33
CA ARG A 225 20.85 1.28 -5.67
C ARG A 225 20.08 2.22 -6.60
N LEU A 226 18.79 2.42 -6.34
CA LEU A 226 17.96 3.37 -7.08
C LEU A 226 18.13 4.81 -6.55
N GLY A 227 18.91 5.02 -5.49
CA GLY A 227 19.22 6.32 -4.91
C GLY A 227 18.38 6.69 -3.69
N MET A 228 17.74 5.72 -3.03
CA MET A 228 17.12 5.93 -1.74
C MET A 228 18.19 5.87 -0.64
N GLY A 229 18.22 6.86 0.23
CA GLY A 229 19.14 6.97 1.37
C GLY A 229 18.78 8.19 2.22
N GLY A 230 19.25 8.27 3.45
CA GLY A 230 18.90 9.29 4.44
C GLY A 230 18.03 8.75 5.58
N ALA A 231 17.67 9.61 6.53
CA ALA A 231 17.08 9.20 7.81
C ALA A 231 15.75 8.42 7.69
N ILE A 232 14.96 8.62 6.62
CA ILE A 232 13.73 7.83 6.37
C ILE A 232 14.04 6.40 5.90
N PHE A 233 15.21 6.20 5.29
CA PHE A 233 15.65 4.92 4.77
C PHE A 233 16.39 4.07 5.81
N ASP A 234 17.17 4.72 6.67
CA ASP A 234 17.94 4.11 7.76
C ASP A 234 17.02 3.52 8.85
#